data_AF-A0A2R6CRY6-F1
#
_entry.id   AF-A0A2R6CRY6-F1
#
_cell.length_a   1.000
_cell.length_b   1.000
_cell.length_c   1.000
_cell.angle_alpha   90.00
_cell.angle_beta   90.00
_cell.angle_gamma   90.00
#
_symmetry.space_group_name_H-M   'P 1'
#
loop_
_entity.id
_entity.type
_entity.pdbx_description
1 polymer ?
#
loop_
_entity_poly.entity_id
_entity_poly.type
_entity_poly.pdbx_seq_one_letter_code
_entity_poly.pdbx_strand_id
1 'polypeptide(L)'
;VEEKLDLPEDRKDDFRQEVANWVSRRAREGETFDPQDNDRLRRALERKLWEDKKHNINFSALVSSGDMDDEERNEWIDALIEQGYSEEGAKEVLEFAGAEVAKSEMEE
;
A
#
# COMPACT_ATOMS: atom_id res chain seq x y z
N VAL A 1 2.37 -1.71 12.14
CA VAL A 1 1.47 -2.24 11.08
C VAL A 1 0.04 -1.97 11.48
N GLU A 2 -0.45 -2.55 12.58
CA GLU A 2 -1.80 -2.28 13.10
C GLU A 2 -2.12 -0.81 13.41
N GLU A 3 -1.14 -0.02 13.89
CA GLU A 3 -1.32 1.42 14.11
C GLU A 3 -1.49 2.21 12.81
N LYS A 4 -0.94 1.69 11.70
CA LYS A 4 -1.04 2.29 10.36
C LYS A 4 -2.24 1.79 9.58
N LEU A 5 -2.94 0.78 10.09
CA LEU A 5 -4.16 0.25 9.50
C LEU A 5 -5.41 1.03 9.87
N ASP A 6 -5.30 2.01 10.78
CA ASP A 6 -6.43 2.70 11.40
C ASP A 6 -7.44 1.70 12.02
N LEU A 7 -6.93 0.62 12.61
CA LEU A 7 -7.78 -0.32 13.32
C LEU A 7 -8.27 0.29 14.62
N PRO A 8 -9.58 0.19 14.93
CA PRO A 8 -10.11 0.44 16.25
C PRO A 8 -9.31 -0.32 17.32
N GLU A 9 -9.11 0.29 18.49
CA GLU A 9 -8.24 -0.28 19.53
C GLU A 9 -8.69 -1.66 19.99
N ASP A 10 -10.00 -1.89 20.06
CA ASP A 10 -10.65 -3.17 20.35
C ASP A 10 -10.45 -4.23 19.25
N ARG A 11 -10.08 -3.82 18.03
CA ARG A 11 -9.86 -4.72 16.87
C ARG A 11 -8.38 -5.05 16.63
N LYS A 12 -7.46 -4.42 17.37
CA LYS A 12 -6.02 -4.70 17.25
C LYS A 12 -5.68 -6.10 17.74
N ASP A 13 -6.26 -6.54 18.85
CA ASP A 13 -6.05 -7.89 19.38
C ASP A 13 -6.55 -8.97 18.42
N ASP A 14 -7.73 -8.78 17.83
CA ASP A 14 -8.27 -9.68 16.80
C ASP A 14 -7.31 -9.81 15.61
N PHE A 15 -6.76 -8.69 15.13
CA PHE A 15 -5.80 -8.68 14.02
C PHE A 15 -4.53 -9.46 14.36
N ARG A 16 -3.92 -9.20 15.53
CA ARG A 16 -2.73 -9.91 16.00
C ARG A 16 -2.99 -11.41 16.10
N GLN A 17 -4.14 -11.80 16.64
CA GLN A 17 -4.50 -13.20 16.83
C GLN A 17 -4.77 -13.91 15.49
N GLU A 18 -5.41 -13.24 14.54
CA GLU A 18 -5.61 -13.76 13.19
C GLU A 18 -4.27 -14.02 12.49
N VAL A 19 -3.36 -13.05 12.51
CA VAL A 19 -2.01 -13.19 11.92
C VAL A 19 -1.24 -14.32 12.61
N ALA A 20 -1.24 -14.38 13.94
CA ALA A 20 -0.56 -15.42 14.70
C ALA A 20 -1.10 -16.83 14.39
N ASN A 21 -2.43 -16.96 14.28
CA ASN A 21 -3.08 -18.23 13.92
C ASN A 21 -2.72 -18.66 12.49
N TRP A 22 -2.72 -17.70 11.55
CA TRP A 22 -2.34 -17.95 10.16
C TRP A 22 -0.87 -18.40 10.04
N VAL A 23 0.06 -17.71 10.69
CA VAL A 23 1.49 -18.12 10.72
C VAL A 23 1.66 -19.49 11.37
N SER A 24 0.96 -19.75 12.48
CA SER A 24 1.03 -21.02 13.21
C SER A 24 0.51 -22.19 12.37
N ARG A 25 -0.53 -21.97 11.57
CA ARG A 25 -1.08 -22.96 10.66
C ARG A 25 -0.05 -23.34 9.58
N ARG A 26 0.54 -22.36 8.91
CA ARG A 26 1.59 -22.58 7.92
C ARG A 26 2.79 -23.33 8.46
N ALA A 27 3.27 -22.95 9.64
CA ALA A 27 4.40 -23.61 10.28
C ALA A 27 4.12 -25.11 10.54
N ARG A 28 2.87 -25.46 10.86
CA ARG A 28 2.45 -26.87 11.04
C ARG A 28 2.32 -27.62 9.71
N GLU A 29 1.91 -26.92 8.65
CA GLU A 29 1.77 -27.46 7.29
C GLU A 29 3.13 -27.54 6.56
N GLY A 30 4.20 -26.98 7.14
CA GLY A 30 5.54 -26.93 6.54
C GLY A 30 5.68 -25.90 5.42
N GLU A 31 4.71 -24.99 5.32
CA GLU A 31 4.72 -23.91 4.32
C GLU A 31 5.63 -22.77 4.76
N THR A 32 6.33 -22.18 3.79
CA THR A 32 7.11 -20.96 4.01
C THR A 32 6.20 -19.78 4.31
N PHE A 33 6.67 -18.87 5.16
CA PHE A 33 6.00 -17.60 5.40
C PHE A 33 6.15 -16.70 4.19
N ASP A 34 5.04 -16.42 3.51
CA ASP A 34 4.93 -15.35 2.53
C ASP A 34 3.70 -14.47 2.87
N PRO A 35 3.90 -13.19 3.26
CA PRO A 35 2.82 -12.30 3.66
C PRO A 35 1.86 -11.95 2.51
N GLN A 36 2.22 -12.23 1.25
CA GLN A 36 1.33 -12.04 0.09
C GLN A 36 0.13 -12.98 0.12
N ASP A 37 0.25 -14.15 0.75
CA ASP A 37 -0.84 -15.14 0.82
C ASP A 37 -1.88 -14.84 1.92
N ASN A 38 -1.78 -13.68 2.57
CA ASN A 38 -2.77 -13.21 3.50
C ASN A 38 -3.18 -11.79 3.11
N ASP A 39 -4.34 -11.64 2.47
CA ASP A 39 -4.83 -10.34 1.98
C ASP A 39 -4.88 -9.26 3.06
N ARG A 40 -5.28 -9.62 4.28
CA ARG A 40 -5.39 -8.66 5.38
C ARG A 40 -4.02 -8.17 5.84
N LEU A 41 -3.04 -9.06 5.95
CA LEU A 41 -1.65 -8.73 6.29
C LEU A 41 -0.95 -8.01 5.14
N ARG A 42 -1.15 -8.46 3.89
CA ARG A 42 -0.64 -7.83 2.66
C ARG A 42 -1.04 -6.36 2.60
N ARG A 43 -2.34 -6.05 2.64
CA ARG A 43 -2.86 -4.67 2.66
C ARG A 43 -2.31 -3.84 3.81
N ALA A 44 -2.09 -4.47 4.95
CA ALA A 44 -1.51 -3.81 6.11
C ALA A 44 -0.05 -3.40 5.93
N LEU A 45 0.72 -4.28 5.27
CA LEU A 45 2.10 -4.01 4.93
C LEU A 45 2.19 -2.97 3.82
N GLU A 46 1.30 -3.03 2.81
CA GLU A 46 1.20 -2.03 1.73
C GLU A 46 0.91 -0.63 2.28
N ARG A 47 -0.11 -0.48 3.14
CA ARG A 47 -0.40 0.82 3.79
C ARG A 47 0.76 1.32 4.63
N LYS A 48 1.44 0.44 5.36
CA LYS A 48 2.63 0.82 6.12
C LYS A 48 3.75 1.28 5.18
N LEU A 49 4.01 0.51 4.11
CA LEU A 49 5.03 0.83 3.12
C LEU A 49 4.76 2.19 2.48
N TRP A 50 3.49 2.47 2.15
CA TRP A 50 3.04 3.77 1.68
C TRP A 50 3.37 4.89 2.65
N GLU A 51 2.91 4.80 3.90
CA GLU A 51 3.17 5.82 4.92
C GLU A 51 4.67 6.07 5.13
N ASP A 52 5.48 5.02 5.09
CA ASP A 52 6.93 5.10 5.27
C ASP A 52 7.63 5.74 4.06
N LYS A 53 7.06 5.65 2.85
CA LYS A 53 7.69 6.10 1.60
C LYS A 53 7.09 7.37 0.98
N LYS A 54 5.86 7.74 1.30
CA LYS A 54 5.14 8.87 0.68
C LYS A 54 5.95 10.17 0.72
N HIS A 55 6.71 10.42 1.78
CA HIS A 55 7.53 11.63 1.90
C HIS A 55 8.77 11.67 0.99
N ASN A 56 9.17 10.53 0.43
CA ASN A 56 10.28 10.41 -0.52
C ASN A 56 9.81 10.42 -1.98
N ILE A 57 8.50 10.42 -2.22
CA ILE A 57 7.91 10.47 -3.55
C ILE A 57 7.74 11.94 -3.93
N ASN A 58 8.35 12.35 -5.05
CA ASN A 58 8.12 13.69 -5.59
C ASN A 58 6.78 13.72 -6.33
N PHE A 59 5.69 13.94 -5.57
CA PHE A 59 4.33 14.02 -6.11
C PHE A 59 4.16 15.07 -7.21
N SER A 60 4.91 16.18 -7.16
CA SER A 60 4.85 17.21 -8.20
C SER A 60 5.37 16.70 -9.56
N ALA A 61 6.33 15.79 -9.57
CA ALA A 61 6.80 15.11 -10.78
C ALA A 61 5.81 14.02 -11.25
N LEU A 62 5.02 13.48 -10.33
CA LEU A 62 4.05 12.41 -10.54
C LEU A 62 2.69 12.92 -11.07
N VAL A 63 2.40 14.22 -10.90
CA VAL A 63 1.08 14.80 -11.22
C VAL A 63 1.18 15.99 -12.20
N SER A 64 2.37 16.46 -12.58
CA SER A 64 2.54 17.46 -13.65
C SER A 64 1.90 17.05 -15.00
N SER A 65 1.47 15.80 -15.12
CA SER A 65 0.73 15.25 -16.24
C SER A 65 -0.72 14.96 -15.80
N GLY A 66 -1.56 15.99 -15.75
CA GLY A 66 -3.02 15.83 -15.70
C GLY A 66 -3.58 15.03 -16.90
N ASP A 67 -2.73 14.81 -17.91
CA ASP A 67 -2.88 13.91 -19.05
C ASP A 67 -1.75 12.86 -19.06
N MET A 68 -1.51 12.13 -17.96
CA MET A 68 -0.64 10.95 -18.02
C MET A 68 -1.23 9.94 -19.00
N ASP A 69 -0.49 9.63 -20.05
CA ASP A 69 -0.88 8.54 -20.94
C ASP A 69 -0.74 7.18 -20.24
N ASP A 70 -1.31 6.15 -20.87
CA ASP A 70 -1.27 4.79 -20.33
C ASP A 70 0.18 4.27 -20.16
N GLU A 71 1.15 4.82 -20.89
CA GLU A 71 2.55 4.40 -20.91
C GLU A 71 3.30 4.98 -19.71
N GLU A 72 3.20 6.28 -19.47
CA GLU A 72 3.74 6.96 -18.27
C GLU A 72 3.17 6.38 -16.97
N ARG A 73 1.86 6.08 -16.96
CA ARG A 73 1.22 5.46 -15.79
C ARG A 73 1.81 4.09 -15.48
N ASN A 74 2.10 3.29 -16.51
CA ASN A 74 2.70 1.97 -16.33
C ASN A 74 4.14 2.07 -15.85
N GLU A 75 4.94 3.02 -16.35
CA GLU A 75 6.30 3.25 -15.85
C GLU A 75 6.32 3.60 -14.35
N TRP A 76 5.35 4.40 -13.89
CA TRP A 76 5.20 4.70 -12.47
C TRP A 76 4.77 3.49 -11.64
N ILE A 77 3.86 2.65 -12.17
CA ILE A 77 3.49 1.39 -11.54
C ILE A 77 4.72 0.50 -11.39
N ASP A 78 5.52 0.34 -12.44
CA ASP A 78 6.73 -0.47 -12.43
C ASP A 78 7.76 0.07 -11.42
N ALA A 79 8.00 1.39 -11.39
CA ALA A 79 8.89 2.03 -10.43
C ALA A 79 8.42 1.82 -8.97
N LEU A 80 7.11 1.83 -8.71
CA LEU A 80 6.54 1.51 -7.41
C LEU A 80 6.69 0.01 -7.09
N ILE A 81 6.54 -0.87 -8.08
CA ILE A 81 6.79 -2.30 -7.89
C ILE A 81 8.26 -2.56 -7.53
N GLU A 82 9.22 -1.88 -8.19
CA GLU A 82 10.65 -1.93 -7.82
C GLU A 82 10.91 -1.42 -6.40
N GLN A 83 10.09 -0.47 -5.94
CA GLN A 83 10.06 -0.01 -4.57
C GLN A 83 9.39 -1.01 -3.60
N GLY A 84 8.90 -2.15 -4.06
CA GLY A 84 8.33 -3.22 -3.24
C GLY A 84 6.82 -3.10 -3.00
N TYR A 85 6.12 -2.26 -3.77
CA TYR A 85 4.66 -2.25 -3.78
C TYR A 85 4.14 -3.43 -4.62
N SER A 86 2.93 -3.91 -4.30
CA SER A 86 2.19 -4.72 -5.25
C SER A 86 1.68 -3.85 -6.40
N GLU A 87 1.32 -4.47 -7.53
CA GLU A 87 0.73 -3.75 -8.67
C GLU A 87 -0.57 -3.03 -8.28
N GLU A 88 -1.43 -3.67 -7.47
CA GLU A 88 -2.66 -3.06 -6.96
C GLU A 88 -2.35 -1.88 -6.04
N GLY A 89 -1.39 -2.04 -5.11
CA GLY A 89 -0.96 -0.98 -4.21
C GLY A 89 -0.34 0.20 -4.96
N ALA A 90 0.42 -0.06 -6.04
CA ALA A 90 0.96 0.99 -6.90
C ALA A 90 -0.15 1.80 -7.58
N LYS A 91 -1.20 1.14 -8.09
CA LYS A 91 -2.37 1.82 -8.68
C LYS A 91 -3.12 2.69 -7.66
N GLU A 92 -3.37 2.16 -6.46
CA GLU A 92 -4.02 2.93 -5.38
C GLU A 92 -3.18 4.17 -4.99
N VAL A 93 -1.85 4.06 -5.00
CA VAL A 93 -0.94 5.18 -4.76
C VAL A 93 -1.12 6.28 -5.80
N LEU A 94 -1.20 5.93 -7.09
CA LEU A 94 -1.40 6.89 -8.17
C LEU A 94 -2.76 7.58 -8.08
N GLU A 95 -3.82 6.81 -7.79
CA GLU A 95 -5.18 7.35 -7.63
C GLU A 95 -5.26 8.34 -6.46
N PHE A 96 -4.66 8.01 -5.31
CA PHE A 96 -4.61 8.89 -4.15
C PHE A 96 -3.80 10.16 -4.43
N ALA A 97 -2.65 10.03 -5.09
CA ALA A 97 -1.81 11.17 -5.48
C ALA A 97 -2.57 12.15 -6.38
N GLY A 98 -3.31 11.65 -7.37
CA GLY A 98 -4.16 12.46 -8.23
C GLY A 98 -5.28 13.17 -7.47
N ALA A 99 -5.93 12.48 -6.54
CA ALA A 99 -7.01 13.05 -5.73
C ALA A 99 -6.54 14.17 -4.77
N GLU A 100 -5.40 14.00 -4.11
CA GLU A 100 -4.83 15.02 -3.22
C GLU A 100 -4.44 16.30 -3.96
N VAL A 101 -3.89 16.18 -5.18
CA VAL A 101 -3.55 17.37 -6.00
C VAL A 101 -4.80 18.07 -6.49
N ALA A 102 -5.79 17.33 -7.02
CA ALA A 102 -7.05 17.93 -7.47
C ALA A 102 -7.74 18.71 -6.34
N LYS A 103 -7.66 18.19 -5.11
CA LYS A 103 -8.15 18.91 -3.93
C LYS A 103 -7.35 20.18 -3.64
N SER A 104 -6.01 20.14 -3.74
CA SER A 104 -5.17 21.32 -3.51
C SER A 104 -5.42 22.44 -4.53
N GLU A 105 -5.67 22.11 -5.80
CA GLU A 105 -6.00 23.09 -6.85
C GLU A 105 -7.40 23.71 -6.67
N MET A 106 -8.32 23.01 -6.00
CA MET A 106 -9.67 23.53 -5.69
C MET A 106 -9.69 24.44 -4.45
N GLU A 107 -8.66 24.39 -3.61
CA GLU A 107 -8.51 25.21 -2.40
C GLU A 107 -7.72 26.51 -2.66
N GLU A 108 -7.11 26.67 -3.86
CA GLU A 108 -6.52 27.92 -4.40
C GLU A 108 -7.53 28.77 -5.19
#